data_AF-A0A348TR14-F1
#
_entry.id   AF-A0A348TR14-F1
#
_cell.length_a   1.000
_cell.length_b   1.000
_cell.length_c   1.000
_cell.angle_alpha   90.00
_cell.angle_beta   90.00
_cell.angle_gamma   90.00
#
_symmetry.space_group_name_H-M   'P 1'
#
loop_
_entity.id
_entity.type
_entity.pdbx_description
1 polymer ?
#
loop_
_entity_poly.entity_id
_entity_poly.type
_entity_poly.pdbx_seq_one_letter_code
_entity_poly.pdbx_strand_id
1 'polypeptide(L)'
;MLNKYSSKLTEDINQPASQAMMYGAGFTEEDLHKAQVGIASSGYEGNTCNMHLNGLADLVKQGVKEAGLKPIVFNTIGVSDGMSMGTAGMCYSLPSRDIIADSIEAISGAHYYDSIVSIMGCDKNMPGAIIAMGRLNRPSIMVYGGTIRSGLWKGEKLNIVSAFEALGKKFAHNISEEDFKGIIQNAIPGAGACGGMYTANTMASTIEAMGLSLPFSSSAPATSDKKKAECKSVGNAILNLLQKDIKPSDIV
;
A
#
# COMPACT_ATOMS: atom_id res chain seq x y z
N MET A 1 26.13 -3.64 9.34
CA MET A 1 25.13 -4.51 9.99
C MET A 1 23.79 -4.25 9.33
N LEU A 2 23.10 -5.29 8.84
CA LEU A 2 21.81 -5.11 8.16
C LEU A 2 20.64 -5.01 9.16
N ASN A 3 20.73 -5.72 10.29
CA ASN A 3 19.73 -5.78 11.36
C ASN A 3 19.95 -4.71 12.45
N LYS A 4 20.14 -3.44 12.04
CA LYS A 4 20.48 -2.32 12.94
C LYS A 4 19.48 -2.07 14.07
N TYR A 5 18.21 -2.38 13.85
CA TYR A 5 17.13 -2.19 14.81
C TYR A 5 16.73 -3.52 15.44
N SER A 6 16.50 -4.56 14.65
CA SER A 6 15.96 -5.83 15.15
C SER A 6 16.93 -6.60 16.05
N SER A 7 18.25 -6.39 15.90
CA SER A 7 19.28 -6.90 16.84
C SER A 7 19.00 -6.56 18.29
N LYS A 8 18.32 -5.45 18.58
CA LYS A 8 17.90 -5.11 19.94
C LYS A 8 16.99 -6.16 20.56
N LEU A 9 16.16 -6.83 19.77
CA LEU A 9 15.27 -7.89 20.24
C LEU A 9 15.86 -9.28 20.02
N THR A 10 16.69 -9.45 18.99
CA THR A 10 17.17 -10.78 18.56
C THR A 10 18.53 -11.16 19.14
N GLU A 11 19.38 -10.20 19.51
CA GLU A 11 20.76 -10.45 19.96
C GLU A 11 21.02 -9.99 21.41
N ASP A 12 20.20 -9.08 21.96
CA ASP A 12 20.33 -8.64 23.36
C ASP A 12 19.91 -9.76 24.34
N ILE A 13 20.86 -10.20 25.17
CA ILE A 13 20.64 -11.21 26.22
C ILE A 13 19.56 -10.78 27.23
N ASN A 14 19.29 -9.48 27.37
CA ASN A 14 18.23 -8.95 28.23
C ASN A 14 16.83 -9.04 27.58
N GLN A 15 16.71 -9.58 26.37
CA GLN A 15 15.44 -9.73 25.64
C GLN A 15 15.01 -11.21 25.41
N PRO A 16 15.10 -12.11 26.42
CA PRO A 16 14.75 -13.51 26.20
C PRO A 16 13.25 -13.69 25.88
N ALA A 17 12.39 -12.82 26.42
CA ALA A 17 10.94 -12.85 26.14
C ALA A 17 10.62 -12.50 24.68
N SER A 18 11.33 -11.54 24.10
CA SER A 18 11.17 -11.16 22.69
C SER A 18 11.53 -12.32 21.77
N GLN A 19 12.66 -12.98 22.03
CA GLN A 19 13.10 -14.15 21.28
C GLN A 19 12.09 -15.31 21.40
N ALA A 20 11.60 -15.59 22.62
CA ALA A 20 10.57 -16.61 22.85
C ALA A 20 9.28 -16.34 22.03
N MET A 21 8.82 -15.08 21.98
CA MET A 21 7.68 -14.68 21.15
C MET A 21 7.98 -14.84 19.65
N MET A 22 9.20 -14.54 19.20
CA MET A 22 9.60 -14.74 17.81
C MET A 22 9.63 -16.21 17.41
N TYR A 23 10.18 -17.12 18.24
CA TYR A 23 10.10 -18.56 17.99
C TYR A 23 8.63 -19.03 17.95
N GLY A 24 7.80 -18.54 18.89
CA GLY A 24 6.36 -18.83 18.89
C GLY A 24 5.65 -18.36 17.61
N ALA A 25 6.11 -17.26 17.01
CA ALA A 25 5.63 -16.75 15.73
C ALA A 25 6.25 -17.48 14.50
N GLY A 26 7.06 -18.51 14.72
CA GLY A 26 7.66 -19.33 13.65
C GLY A 26 8.98 -18.80 13.08
N PHE A 27 9.73 -18.00 13.85
CA PHE A 27 11.11 -17.66 13.50
C PHE A 27 12.02 -18.85 13.83
N THR A 28 13.02 -19.08 12.98
CA THR A 28 14.13 -19.99 13.28
C THR A 28 15.30 -19.20 13.88
N GLU A 29 16.29 -19.92 14.43
CA GLU A 29 17.55 -19.31 14.88
C GLU A 29 18.19 -18.45 13.78
N GLU A 30 18.26 -18.98 12.57
CA GLU A 30 18.83 -18.29 11.40
C GLU A 30 18.05 -17.01 11.07
N ASP A 31 16.74 -17.00 11.26
CA ASP A 31 15.91 -15.82 10.99
C ASP A 31 16.16 -14.67 11.99
N LEU A 32 16.60 -14.97 13.21
CA LEU A 32 16.93 -13.95 14.23
C LEU A 32 18.15 -13.10 13.83
N HIS A 33 19.01 -13.63 12.97
CA HIS A 33 20.19 -12.92 12.45
C HIS A 33 19.92 -12.15 11.14
N LYS A 34 18.72 -12.29 10.56
CA LYS A 34 18.34 -11.56 9.33
C LYS A 34 17.76 -10.20 9.68
N ALA A 35 17.97 -9.24 8.79
CA ALA A 35 17.24 -7.98 8.88
C ALA A 35 15.75 -8.21 8.62
N GLN A 36 14.92 -7.63 9.49
CA GLN A 36 13.48 -7.79 9.51
C GLN A 36 12.82 -6.68 8.68
N VAL A 37 12.02 -7.06 7.69
CA VAL A 37 11.31 -6.12 6.79
C VAL A 37 9.83 -6.11 7.15
N GLY A 38 9.36 -4.99 7.70
CA GLY A 38 7.94 -4.77 7.96
C GLY A 38 7.21 -4.48 6.64
N ILE A 39 6.26 -5.32 6.27
CA ILE A 39 5.44 -5.17 5.05
C ILE A 39 4.04 -4.69 5.47
N ALA A 40 3.80 -3.39 5.34
CA ALA A 40 2.55 -2.74 5.73
C ALA A 40 1.55 -2.75 4.57
N SER A 41 0.47 -3.54 4.68
CA SER A 41 -0.63 -3.54 3.70
C SER A 41 -1.82 -2.71 4.19
N SER A 42 -2.42 -1.92 3.32
CA SER A 42 -3.73 -1.29 3.56
C SER A 42 -4.89 -2.11 2.96
N GLY A 43 -4.72 -3.43 2.79
CA GLY A 43 -5.68 -4.29 2.12
C GLY A 43 -6.90 -4.65 2.96
N TYR A 44 -8.09 -4.44 2.40
CA TYR A 44 -9.40 -4.85 2.94
C TYR A 44 -10.41 -5.02 1.80
N GLU A 45 -11.41 -5.89 2.00
CA GLU A 45 -12.28 -6.37 0.91
C GLU A 45 -13.28 -5.34 0.40
N GLY A 46 -13.75 -4.44 1.27
CA GLY A 46 -14.85 -3.51 0.99
C GLY A 46 -14.52 -2.35 0.06
N ASN A 47 -13.33 -2.30 -0.56
CA ASN A 47 -12.96 -1.24 -1.50
C ASN A 47 -12.11 -1.78 -2.64
N THR A 48 -12.44 -1.40 -3.86
CA THR A 48 -11.72 -1.86 -5.06
C THR A 48 -10.27 -1.39 -5.09
N CYS A 49 -9.97 -0.26 -4.46
CA CYS A 49 -8.60 0.25 -4.33
C CYS A 49 -7.71 -0.63 -3.44
N ASN A 50 -8.31 -1.44 -2.54
CA ASN A 50 -7.60 -2.12 -1.46
C ASN A 50 -7.76 -3.65 -1.47
N MET A 51 -8.80 -4.19 -2.10
CA MET A 51 -9.15 -5.62 -2.00
C MET A 51 -8.07 -6.58 -2.49
N HIS A 52 -7.14 -6.13 -3.35
CA HIS A 52 -6.05 -6.94 -3.89
C HIS A 52 -4.71 -6.77 -3.15
N LEU A 53 -4.59 -5.81 -2.23
CA LEU A 53 -3.28 -5.41 -1.69
C LEU A 53 -2.65 -6.49 -0.79
N ASN A 54 -3.45 -7.30 -0.11
CA ASN A 54 -2.92 -8.43 0.68
C ASN A 54 -2.28 -9.49 -0.23
N GLY A 55 -2.86 -9.75 -1.40
CA GLY A 55 -2.24 -10.62 -2.41
C GLY A 55 -0.95 -10.03 -2.98
N LEU A 56 -0.85 -8.71 -3.13
CA LEU A 56 0.42 -8.05 -3.48
C LEU A 56 1.45 -8.15 -2.34
N ALA A 57 1.01 -8.07 -1.08
CA ALA A 57 1.88 -8.24 0.08
C ALA A 57 2.51 -9.63 0.15
N ASP A 58 1.78 -10.67 -0.24
CA ASP A 58 2.32 -12.01 -0.35
C ASP A 58 3.43 -12.12 -1.42
N LEU A 59 3.29 -11.40 -2.54
CA LEU A 59 4.33 -11.34 -3.58
C LEU A 59 5.57 -10.57 -3.11
N VAL A 60 5.38 -9.47 -2.40
CA VAL A 60 6.49 -8.72 -1.77
C VAL A 60 7.19 -9.59 -0.74
N LYS A 61 6.43 -10.30 0.10
CA LYS A 61 6.94 -11.24 1.10
C LYS A 61 7.83 -12.30 0.46
N GLN A 62 7.42 -12.86 -0.69
CA GLN A 62 8.24 -13.80 -1.46
C GLN A 62 9.57 -13.16 -1.90
N GLY A 63 9.51 -11.99 -2.54
CA GLY A 63 10.72 -11.30 -3.02
C GLY A 63 11.69 -10.92 -1.89
N VAL A 64 11.17 -10.46 -0.75
CA VAL A 64 11.98 -10.15 0.45
C VAL A 64 12.64 -11.41 1.00
N LYS A 65 11.93 -12.54 1.07
CA LYS A 65 12.50 -13.82 1.50
C LYS A 65 13.59 -14.30 0.56
N GLU A 66 13.38 -14.20 -0.76
CA GLU A 66 14.36 -14.56 -1.79
C GLU A 66 15.62 -13.70 -1.72
N ALA A 67 15.51 -12.44 -1.27
CA ALA A 67 16.64 -11.56 -1.02
C ALA A 67 17.41 -11.87 0.28
N GLY A 68 17.08 -12.95 1.00
CA GLY A 68 17.76 -13.36 2.23
C GLY A 68 17.36 -12.56 3.48
N LEU A 69 16.25 -11.82 3.42
CA LEU A 69 15.72 -11.01 4.53
C LEU A 69 14.54 -11.72 5.20
N LYS A 70 14.13 -11.26 6.40
CA LYS A 70 12.96 -11.82 7.11
C LYS A 70 11.73 -10.93 6.88
N PRO A 71 10.78 -11.32 6.02
CA PRO A 71 9.55 -10.54 5.82
C PRO A 71 8.55 -10.76 6.94
N ILE A 72 7.92 -9.68 7.40
CA ILE A 72 6.85 -9.70 8.41
C ILE A 72 5.71 -8.83 7.89
N VAL A 73 4.60 -9.47 7.50
CA VAL A 73 3.42 -8.77 6.98
C VAL A 73 2.53 -8.33 8.13
N PHE A 74 2.09 -7.08 8.08
CA PHE A 74 1.06 -6.54 8.95
C PHE A 74 0.14 -5.60 8.16
N ASN A 75 -0.98 -5.22 8.79
CA ASN A 75 -1.98 -4.37 8.15
C ASN A 75 -2.17 -3.05 8.88
N THR A 76 -2.57 -2.04 8.11
CA THR A 76 -3.16 -0.79 8.59
C THR A 76 -4.54 -0.60 7.96
N ILE A 77 -5.28 0.38 8.45
CA ILE A 77 -6.64 0.69 7.99
C ILE A 77 -6.64 1.44 6.65
N GLY A 78 -7.83 1.61 6.09
CA GLY A 78 -8.10 2.49 4.96
C GLY A 78 -9.57 2.86 4.89
N VAL A 79 -9.87 3.95 4.17
CA VAL A 79 -11.24 4.42 3.92
C VAL A 79 -11.43 4.62 2.42
N SER A 80 -12.63 4.33 1.92
CA SER A 80 -12.98 4.59 0.52
C SER A 80 -13.59 5.98 0.37
N ASP A 81 -12.83 6.90 -0.23
CA ASP A 81 -13.33 8.23 -0.59
C ASP A 81 -14.47 8.13 -1.61
N GLY A 82 -14.40 7.16 -2.54
CA GLY A 82 -15.45 6.91 -3.53
C GLY A 82 -16.79 6.54 -2.91
N MET A 83 -16.80 5.74 -1.84
CA MET A 83 -18.05 5.35 -1.16
C MET A 83 -18.55 6.40 -0.16
N SER A 84 -17.64 7.09 0.54
CA SER A 84 -18.01 8.04 1.60
C SER A 84 -18.46 9.41 1.07
N MET A 85 -18.18 9.71 -0.20
CA MET A 85 -18.53 10.97 -0.85
C MET A 85 -20.01 11.31 -0.71
N GLY A 86 -20.31 12.53 -0.29
CA GLY A 86 -21.69 13.01 -0.08
C GLY A 86 -22.36 12.53 1.20
N THR A 87 -21.62 11.90 2.12
CA THR A 87 -22.15 11.42 3.42
C THR A 87 -21.33 11.95 4.59
N ALA A 88 -21.84 11.82 5.83
CA ALA A 88 -21.10 12.13 7.05
C ALA A 88 -19.83 11.27 7.22
N GLY A 89 -19.72 10.13 6.51
CA GLY A 89 -18.53 9.29 6.50
C GLY A 89 -17.29 10.01 5.96
N MET A 90 -17.45 11.02 5.12
CA MET A 90 -16.32 11.79 4.56
C MET A 90 -15.50 12.51 5.64
N CYS A 91 -16.08 12.78 6.81
CA CYS A 91 -15.36 13.34 7.97
C CYS A 91 -14.22 12.44 8.47
N TYR A 92 -14.25 11.13 8.14
CA TYR A 92 -13.21 10.17 8.51
C TYR A 92 -12.15 9.94 7.42
N SER A 93 -12.31 10.54 6.23
CA SER A 93 -11.37 10.38 5.12
C SER A 93 -9.99 10.95 5.46
N LEU A 94 -9.87 12.27 5.63
CA LEU A 94 -8.56 12.90 5.85
C LEU A 94 -7.87 12.41 7.14
N PRO A 95 -8.55 12.27 8.29
CA PRO A 95 -7.93 11.71 9.50
C PRO A 95 -7.35 10.31 9.30
N SER A 96 -7.88 9.51 8.36
CA SER A 96 -7.32 8.18 8.08
C SER A 96 -5.86 8.22 7.64
N ARG A 97 -5.39 9.32 7.02
CA ARG A 97 -3.97 9.50 6.66
C ARG A 97 -3.08 9.43 7.90
N ASP A 98 -3.45 10.16 8.94
CA ASP A 98 -2.65 10.28 10.16
C ASP A 98 -2.74 8.99 10.97
N ILE A 99 -3.92 8.36 11.03
CA ILE A 99 -4.09 7.03 11.64
C ILE A 99 -3.20 5.99 10.94
N ILE A 100 -3.11 6.01 9.61
CA ILE A 100 -2.23 5.11 8.84
C ILE A 100 -0.77 5.36 9.19
N ALA A 101 -0.36 6.63 9.26
CA ALA A 101 1.00 7.00 9.63
C ALA A 101 1.34 6.48 11.04
N ASP A 102 0.49 6.79 12.01
CA ASP A 102 0.67 6.40 13.41
C ASP A 102 0.63 4.87 13.58
N SER A 103 -0.19 4.16 12.80
CA SER A 103 -0.27 2.70 12.81
C SER A 103 1.04 2.04 12.36
N ILE A 104 1.60 2.51 11.23
CA ILE A 104 2.86 2.00 10.69
C ILE A 104 4.02 2.35 11.63
N GLU A 105 4.02 3.56 12.17
CA GLU A 105 5.01 4.03 13.14
C GLU A 105 5.00 3.19 14.41
N ALA A 106 3.83 2.97 15.00
CA ALA A 106 3.67 2.24 16.24
C ALA A 106 4.20 0.80 16.13
N ILE A 107 3.77 0.04 15.13
CA ILE A 107 4.18 -1.35 15.00
C ILE A 107 5.64 -1.48 14.59
N SER A 108 6.12 -0.68 13.64
CA SER A 108 7.52 -0.77 13.18
C SER A 108 8.48 -0.29 14.27
N GLY A 109 8.09 0.72 15.04
CA GLY A 109 8.82 1.21 16.21
C GLY A 109 8.90 0.16 17.30
N ALA A 110 7.75 -0.40 17.72
CA ALA A 110 7.65 -1.37 18.80
C ALA A 110 8.32 -2.72 18.48
N HIS A 111 8.22 -3.18 17.23
CA HIS A 111 8.80 -4.45 16.80
C HIS A 111 10.21 -4.32 16.22
N TYR A 112 10.79 -3.12 16.22
CA TYR A 112 12.17 -2.87 15.77
C TYR A 112 12.49 -3.34 14.34
N TYR A 113 11.54 -3.26 13.41
CA TYR A 113 11.78 -3.63 12.01
C TYR A 113 12.89 -2.78 11.38
N ASP A 114 13.79 -3.40 10.63
CA ASP A 114 14.96 -2.72 10.05
C ASP A 114 14.62 -1.88 8.82
N SER A 115 13.61 -2.29 8.07
CA SER A 115 13.11 -1.58 6.89
C SER A 115 11.60 -1.73 6.74
N ILE A 116 11.01 -0.89 5.90
CA ILE A 116 9.56 -0.81 5.71
C ILE A 116 9.23 -0.89 4.22
N VAL A 117 8.37 -1.83 3.84
CA VAL A 117 7.70 -1.81 2.55
C VAL A 117 6.23 -1.53 2.79
N SER A 118 5.68 -0.49 2.17
CA SER A 118 4.26 -0.18 2.29
C SER A 118 3.53 -0.42 0.99
N ILE A 119 2.37 -1.08 1.04
CA ILE A 119 1.54 -1.39 -0.12
C ILE A 119 0.22 -0.63 0.02
N MET A 120 0.11 0.43 -0.79
CA MET A 120 -0.90 1.48 -0.61
C MET A 120 -1.73 1.65 -1.88
N GLY A 121 -3.05 1.69 -1.74
CA GLY A 121 -3.96 1.67 -2.89
C GLY A 121 -4.86 2.89 -3.07
N CYS A 122 -5.32 3.52 -1.98
CA CYS A 122 -6.33 4.58 -2.02
C CYS A 122 -5.78 5.92 -1.55
N ASP A 123 -6.49 7.01 -1.88
CA ASP A 123 -6.11 8.42 -1.74
C ASP A 123 -5.23 8.74 -0.52
N LYS A 124 -5.69 8.43 0.69
CA LYS A 124 -5.02 8.80 1.95
C LYS A 124 -3.95 7.79 2.40
N ASN A 125 -3.93 6.59 1.81
CA ASN A 125 -3.01 5.52 2.18
C ASN A 125 -1.56 5.91 1.86
N MET A 126 -1.32 6.37 0.62
CA MET A 126 0.02 6.72 0.12
C MET A 126 0.70 7.78 0.99
N PRO A 127 0.13 8.99 1.21
CA PRO A 127 0.77 9.98 2.07
C PRO A 127 0.92 9.54 3.53
N GLY A 128 -0.02 8.74 4.07
CA GLY A 128 0.11 8.21 5.43
C GLY A 128 1.34 7.31 5.58
N ALA A 129 1.61 6.45 4.60
CA ALA A 129 2.80 5.61 4.57
C ALA A 129 4.09 6.43 4.48
N ILE A 130 4.14 7.45 3.62
CA ILE A 130 5.33 8.30 3.47
C ILE A 130 5.63 9.08 4.75
N ILE A 131 4.60 9.58 5.45
CA ILE A 131 4.78 10.23 6.75
C ILE A 131 5.43 9.26 7.75
N ALA A 132 4.94 8.03 7.87
CA ALA A 132 5.52 7.03 8.77
C ALA A 132 6.97 6.69 8.42
N MET A 133 7.27 6.51 7.13
CA MET A 133 8.63 6.27 6.64
C MET A 133 9.57 7.42 7.01
N GLY A 134 9.14 8.66 6.80
CA GLY A 134 9.91 9.85 7.16
C GLY A 134 10.16 9.97 8.67
N ARG A 135 9.13 9.72 9.50
CA ARG A 135 9.26 9.75 10.97
C ARG A 135 10.23 8.69 11.50
N LEU A 136 10.11 7.45 11.00
CA LEU A 136 10.98 6.35 11.41
C LEU A 136 12.40 6.46 10.83
N ASN A 137 12.53 7.09 9.66
CA ASN A 137 13.75 7.25 8.90
C ASN A 137 14.56 5.95 8.78
N ARG A 138 13.89 4.86 8.40
CA ARG A 138 14.48 3.55 8.13
C ARG A 138 14.42 3.28 6.63
N PRO A 139 15.35 2.49 6.05
CA PRO A 139 15.29 2.11 4.63
C PRO A 139 13.88 1.68 4.23
N SER A 140 13.29 2.32 3.23
CA SER A 140 11.87 2.14 2.93
C SER A 140 11.53 2.27 1.45
N ILE A 141 10.49 1.56 1.00
CA ILE A 141 9.91 1.66 -0.35
C ILE A 141 8.39 1.64 -0.25
N MET A 142 7.70 2.54 -0.96
CA MET A 142 6.28 2.43 -1.21
C MET A 142 6.01 1.70 -2.53
N VAL A 143 5.14 0.70 -2.50
CA VAL A 143 4.56 0.03 -3.67
C VAL A 143 3.13 0.54 -3.84
N TYR A 144 2.86 1.22 -4.95
CA TYR A 144 1.49 1.59 -5.29
C TYR A 144 0.70 0.35 -5.72
N GLY A 145 -0.54 0.20 -5.24
CA GLY A 145 -1.43 -0.91 -5.59
C GLY A 145 -1.82 -0.95 -7.06
N GLY A 146 -1.70 0.17 -7.77
CA GLY A 146 -1.99 0.29 -9.20
C GLY A 146 -3.40 0.83 -9.48
N THR A 147 -3.54 1.47 -10.64
CA THR A 147 -4.80 2.03 -11.12
C THR A 147 -5.76 0.94 -11.61
N ILE A 148 -7.07 1.18 -11.45
CA ILE A 148 -8.13 0.37 -12.05
C ILE A 148 -8.16 0.55 -13.58
N ARG A 149 -8.66 -0.46 -14.30
CA ARG A 149 -9.03 -0.35 -15.72
C ARG A 149 -10.36 0.39 -15.87
N SER A 150 -10.58 1.02 -17.02
CA SER A 150 -11.87 1.64 -17.33
C SER A 150 -12.98 0.59 -17.43
N GLY A 151 -14.15 0.94 -16.90
CA GLY A 151 -15.40 0.20 -17.13
C GLY A 151 -15.93 0.39 -18.56
N LEU A 152 -16.95 -0.37 -18.93
CA LEU A 152 -17.56 -0.29 -20.27
C LEU A 152 -19.07 -0.50 -20.21
N TRP A 153 -19.85 0.40 -20.82
CA TRP A 153 -21.29 0.23 -21.01
C TRP A 153 -21.70 0.73 -22.39
N LYS A 154 -22.35 -0.12 -23.20
CA LYS A 154 -22.80 0.20 -24.57
C LYS A 154 -21.72 0.86 -25.46
N GLY A 155 -20.48 0.41 -25.33
CA GLY A 155 -19.33 0.94 -26.08
C GLY A 155 -18.69 2.19 -25.47
N GLU A 156 -19.29 2.80 -24.45
CA GLU A 156 -18.75 3.96 -23.75
C GLU A 156 -17.83 3.54 -22.60
N LYS A 157 -16.67 4.19 -22.51
CA LYS A 157 -15.73 3.98 -21.40
C LYS A 157 -16.24 4.69 -20.14
N LEU A 158 -16.22 3.96 -19.03
CA LEU A 158 -16.70 4.44 -17.74
C LEU A 158 -15.60 4.53 -16.69
N ASN A 159 -15.82 5.36 -15.69
CA ASN A 159 -15.05 5.46 -14.46
C ASN A 159 -15.97 5.85 -13.29
N ILE A 160 -15.40 6.10 -12.10
CA ILE A 160 -16.20 6.49 -10.92
C ILE A 160 -16.97 7.81 -11.12
N VAL A 161 -16.42 8.76 -11.89
CA VAL A 161 -17.10 10.02 -12.22
C VAL A 161 -18.30 9.77 -13.10
N SER A 162 -18.25 8.79 -14.02
CA SER A 162 -19.43 8.40 -14.80
C SER A 162 -20.62 8.01 -13.92
N ALA A 163 -20.38 7.34 -12.79
CA ALA A 163 -21.44 6.99 -11.83
C ALA A 163 -21.98 8.23 -11.09
N PHE A 164 -21.11 9.19 -10.71
CA PHE A 164 -21.54 10.47 -10.13
C PHE A 164 -22.35 11.31 -11.13
N GLU A 165 -21.91 11.40 -12.39
CA GLU A 165 -22.60 12.13 -13.46
C GLU A 165 -23.94 11.49 -13.84
N ALA A 166 -24.05 10.17 -13.76
CA ALA A 166 -25.31 9.46 -14.01
C ALA A 166 -26.43 9.93 -13.06
N LEU A 167 -26.10 10.26 -11.81
CA LEU A 167 -27.07 10.84 -10.86
C LEU A 167 -27.56 12.22 -11.32
N GLY A 168 -26.63 13.08 -11.76
CA GLY A 168 -26.98 14.39 -12.32
C GLY A 168 -27.88 14.28 -13.55
N LYS A 169 -27.56 13.37 -14.48
CA LYS A 169 -28.39 13.08 -15.65
C LYS A 169 -29.77 12.55 -15.27
N LYS A 170 -29.87 11.74 -14.21
CA LYS A 170 -31.15 11.22 -13.70
C LYS A 170 -32.04 12.33 -13.16
N PHE A 171 -31.50 13.27 -12.38
CA PHE A 171 -32.26 14.44 -11.92
C PHE A 171 -32.62 15.43 -13.02
N ALA A 172 -31.81 15.51 -14.07
CA ALA A 172 -32.14 16.29 -15.26
C ALA A 172 -33.10 15.57 -16.25
N HIS A 173 -33.58 14.36 -15.91
CA HIS A 173 -34.40 13.52 -16.77
C HIS A 173 -33.77 13.20 -18.15
N ASN A 174 -32.43 13.18 -18.22
CA ASN A 174 -31.64 13.01 -19.44
C ASN A 174 -30.95 11.63 -19.54
N ILE A 175 -31.44 10.62 -18.81
CA ILE A 175 -30.93 9.24 -18.85
C ILE A 175 -32.07 8.26 -18.59
N SER A 176 -32.03 7.11 -19.28
CA SER A 176 -32.97 6.02 -19.02
C SER A 176 -32.63 5.30 -17.70
N GLU A 177 -33.62 4.65 -17.07
CA GLU A 177 -33.35 3.84 -15.86
C GLU A 177 -32.42 2.66 -16.16
N GLU A 178 -32.49 2.11 -17.38
CA GLU A 178 -31.59 1.06 -17.88
C GLU A 178 -30.15 1.57 -17.91
N ASP A 179 -29.90 2.72 -18.53
CA ASP A 179 -28.55 3.28 -18.64
C ASP A 179 -28.02 3.76 -17.30
N PHE A 180 -28.87 4.29 -16.43
CA PHE A 180 -28.49 4.67 -15.07
C PHE A 180 -27.95 3.45 -14.30
N LYS A 181 -28.70 2.35 -14.28
CA LYS A 181 -28.26 1.10 -13.63
C LYS A 181 -27.07 0.46 -14.33
N GLY A 182 -27.07 0.47 -15.67
CA GLY A 182 -25.99 -0.06 -16.49
C GLY A 182 -24.65 0.62 -16.22
N ILE A 183 -24.63 1.95 -16.08
CA ILE A 183 -23.43 2.70 -15.69
C ILE A 183 -22.96 2.27 -14.30
N ILE A 184 -23.85 2.24 -13.30
CA ILE A 184 -23.48 1.87 -11.92
C ILE A 184 -22.86 0.47 -11.86
N GLN A 185 -23.44 -0.50 -12.58
CA GLN A 185 -22.98 -1.89 -12.57
C GLN A 185 -21.66 -2.12 -13.31
N ASN A 186 -21.31 -1.24 -14.25
CA ASN A 186 -20.17 -1.47 -15.16
C ASN A 186 -19.06 -0.42 -15.05
N ALA A 187 -19.20 0.62 -14.21
CA ALA A 187 -18.22 1.69 -14.08
C ALA A 187 -16.87 1.24 -13.48
N ILE A 188 -16.91 0.27 -12.55
CA ILE A 188 -15.77 -0.16 -11.74
C ILE A 188 -15.56 -1.66 -11.97
N PRO A 189 -14.72 -2.08 -12.94
CA PRO A 189 -14.66 -3.47 -13.40
C PRO A 189 -13.83 -4.41 -12.51
N GLY A 190 -13.19 -3.92 -11.44
CA GLY A 190 -12.37 -4.75 -10.57
C GLY A 190 -11.41 -3.96 -9.68
N ALA A 191 -10.26 -4.57 -9.37
CA ALA A 191 -9.27 -4.02 -8.44
C ALA A 191 -8.50 -2.82 -9.01
N GLY A 192 -8.13 -1.90 -8.13
CA GLY A 192 -7.27 -0.74 -8.40
C GLY A 192 -7.88 0.59 -7.96
N ALA A 193 -7.04 1.61 -7.83
CA ALA A 193 -7.49 2.96 -7.49
C ALA A 193 -8.24 3.64 -8.64
N CYS A 194 -8.91 4.76 -8.35
CA CYS A 194 -9.66 5.54 -9.34
C CYS A 194 -8.80 5.90 -10.56
N GLY A 195 -9.30 5.63 -11.77
CA GLY A 195 -8.49 5.64 -13.00
C GLY A 195 -8.03 7.00 -13.55
N GLY A 196 -8.57 8.11 -13.04
CA GLY A 196 -8.16 9.46 -13.45
C GLY A 196 -6.99 10.01 -12.65
N MET A 197 -6.49 11.19 -13.00
CA MET A 197 -5.50 11.93 -12.21
C MET A 197 -6.15 12.62 -10.99
N TYR A 198 -6.75 11.81 -10.13
CA TYR A 198 -7.23 12.21 -8.79
C TYR A 198 -6.10 12.05 -7.76
N THR A 199 -6.41 12.15 -6.47
CA THR A 199 -5.40 12.08 -5.40
C THR A 199 -4.57 10.80 -5.50
N ALA A 200 -5.19 9.62 -5.67
CA ALA A 200 -4.43 8.37 -5.69
C ALA A 200 -3.32 8.33 -6.75
N ASN A 201 -3.65 8.55 -8.02
CA ASN A 201 -2.66 8.55 -9.10
C ASN A 201 -1.71 9.76 -9.01
N THR A 202 -2.18 10.93 -8.59
CA THR A 202 -1.32 12.11 -8.38
C THR A 202 -0.27 11.84 -7.31
N MET A 203 -0.66 11.28 -6.18
CA MET A 203 0.26 10.92 -5.09
C MET A 203 1.19 9.79 -5.51
N ALA A 204 0.70 8.76 -6.20
CA ALA A 204 1.55 7.67 -6.69
C ALA A 204 2.64 8.21 -7.63
N SER A 205 2.28 9.06 -8.60
CA SER A 205 3.25 9.69 -9.51
C SER A 205 4.20 10.63 -8.79
N THR A 206 3.71 11.40 -7.81
CA THR A 206 4.55 12.29 -7.00
C THR A 206 5.58 11.51 -6.20
N ILE A 207 5.17 10.41 -5.55
CA ILE A 207 6.05 9.58 -4.72
C ILE A 207 7.09 8.83 -5.56
N GLU A 208 6.72 8.38 -6.75
CA GLU A 208 7.67 7.84 -7.72
C GLU A 208 8.68 8.91 -8.16
N ALA A 209 8.24 10.13 -8.47
CA ALA A 209 9.12 11.24 -8.82
C ALA A 209 10.05 11.67 -7.67
N MET A 210 9.60 11.54 -6.42
CA MET A 210 10.42 11.75 -5.22
C MET A 210 11.46 10.65 -5.01
N GLY A 211 11.36 9.50 -5.70
CA GLY A 211 12.29 8.38 -5.56
C GLY A 211 11.97 7.40 -4.43
N LEU A 212 10.78 7.49 -3.82
CA LEU A 212 10.33 6.60 -2.74
C LEU A 212 9.54 5.38 -3.24
N SER A 213 9.37 5.25 -4.55
CA SER A 213 8.83 4.08 -5.23
C SER A 213 9.77 3.65 -6.35
N LEU A 214 9.70 2.36 -6.72
CA LEU A 214 10.43 1.87 -7.88
C LEU A 214 9.86 2.47 -9.18
N PRO A 215 10.68 2.63 -10.23
CA PRO A 215 10.20 3.07 -11.53
C PRO A 215 9.03 2.23 -12.02
N PHE A 216 8.07 2.92 -12.66
CA PHE A 216 6.81 2.39 -13.17
C PHE A 216 5.77 1.98 -12.12
N SER A 217 6.05 2.11 -10.81
CA SER A 217 5.10 1.75 -9.75
C SER A 217 3.76 2.49 -9.89
N SER A 218 3.81 3.79 -10.19
CA SER A 218 2.64 4.66 -10.38
C SER A 218 1.83 4.36 -11.63
N SER A 219 2.43 3.71 -12.63
CA SER A 219 1.83 3.53 -13.96
C SER A 219 1.34 2.11 -14.26
N ALA A 220 1.83 1.10 -13.52
CA ALA A 220 1.42 -0.28 -13.69
C ALA A 220 -0.02 -0.51 -13.16
N PRO A 221 -0.98 -0.94 -14.01
CA PRO A 221 -2.34 -1.24 -13.56
C PRO A 221 -2.37 -2.35 -12.50
N ALA A 222 -3.34 -2.29 -11.58
CA ALA A 222 -3.44 -3.20 -10.44
C ALA A 222 -3.45 -4.69 -10.82
N THR A 223 -4.11 -5.02 -11.94
CA THR A 223 -4.24 -6.40 -12.44
C THR A 223 -3.16 -6.81 -13.44
N SER A 224 -2.17 -5.95 -13.68
CA SER A 224 -1.12 -6.22 -14.67
C SER A 224 -0.02 -7.16 -14.13
N ASP A 225 0.58 -7.95 -15.01
CA ASP A 225 1.74 -8.76 -14.64
C ASP A 225 2.97 -7.91 -14.30
N LYS A 226 3.05 -6.68 -14.83
CA LYS A 226 4.07 -5.69 -14.43
C LYS A 226 4.00 -5.38 -12.94
N LYS A 227 2.80 -5.23 -12.36
CA LYS A 227 2.62 -4.99 -10.92
C LYS A 227 3.08 -6.19 -10.09
N LYS A 228 2.80 -7.41 -10.55
CA LYS A 228 3.28 -8.64 -9.88
C LYS A 228 4.81 -8.74 -9.95
N ALA A 229 5.40 -8.42 -11.09
CA ALA A 229 6.85 -8.43 -11.28
C ALA A 229 7.55 -7.39 -10.39
N GLU A 230 6.99 -6.18 -10.30
CA GLU A 230 7.45 -5.14 -9.37
C GLU A 230 7.47 -5.66 -7.94
N CYS A 231 6.35 -6.21 -7.44
CA CYS A 231 6.25 -6.71 -6.07
C CYS A 231 7.35 -7.72 -5.72
N LYS A 232 7.66 -8.64 -6.65
CA LYS A 232 8.76 -9.61 -6.46
C LYS A 232 10.14 -8.96 -6.47
N SER A 233 10.34 -7.88 -7.23
CA SER A 233 11.62 -7.17 -7.30
C SER A 233 11.95 -6.33 -6.06
N VAL A 234 10.95 -5.98 -5.25
CA VAL A 234 11.11 -5.10 -4.08
C VAL A 234 12.12 -5.63 -3.06
N GLY A 235 12.21 -6.95 -2.88
CA GLY A 235 13.16 -7.55 -1.92
C GLY A 235 14.62 -7.17 -2.20
N ASN A 236 15.04 -7.26 -3.46
CA ASN A 236 16.40 -6.87 -3.87
C ASN A 236 16.65 -5.37 -3.71
N ALA A 237 15.63 -4.55 -3.97
CA ALA A 237 15.73 -3.11 -3.78
C ALA A 237 15.90 -2.76 -2.29
N ILE A 238 15.12 -3.36 -1.39
CA ILE A 238 15.24 -3.17 0.05
C ILE A 238 16.59 -3.66 0.57
N LEU A 239 17.08 -4.81 0.10
CA LEU A 239 18.41 -5.30 0.46
C LEU A 239 19.49 -4.26 0.11
N ASN A 240 19.44 -3.69 -1.08
CA ASN A 240 20.39 -2.65 -1.50
C ASN A 240 20.28 -1.37 -0.65
N LEU A 241 19.07 -0.93 -0.29
CA LEU A 241 18.89 0.21 0.61
C LEU A 241 19.45 -0.07 2.00
N LEU A 242 19.23 -1.26 2.56
CA LEU A 242 19.79 -1.69 3.83
C LEU A 242 21.32 -1.76 3.79
N GLN A 243 21.91 -2.31 2.73
CA GLN A 243 23.36 -2.41 2.56
C GLN A 243 24.03 -1.03 2.48
N LYS A 244 23.37 -0.07 1.86
CA LYS A 244 23.85 1.30 1.71
C LYS A 244 23.39 2.26 2.80
N ASP A 245 22.57 1.78 3.74
CA ASP A 245 21.87 2.58 4.75
C ASP A 245 21.17 3.82 4.15
N ILE A 246 20.57 3.69 2.96
CA ILE A 246 19.81 4.78 2.32
C ILE A 246 18.42 4.83 2.96
N LYS A 247 18.12 5.97 3.58
CA LYS A 247 16.90 6.23 4.34
C LYS A 247 16.04 7.29 3.62
N PRO A 248 14.77 7.46 4.00
CA PRO A 248 13.91 8.50 3.45
C PRO A 248 14.53 9.90 3.47
N SER A 249 15.21 10.30 4.54
CA SER A 249 15.92 11.61 4.62
C SER A 249 17.13 11.76 3.70
N ASP A 250 17.63 10.66 3.12
CA ASP A 250 18.69 10.70 2.10
C ASP A 250 18.11 10.88 0.68
N ILE A 251 16.78 10.77 0.53
CA ILE A 251 16.04 10.84 -0.74
C ILE A 251 15.19 12.14 -0.80
N VAL A 252 14.54 12.52 0.31
CA VAL A 252 13.59 13.64 0.42
C VAL A 252 13.96 14.57 1.57
#